data_AF-A0A0J6CGU1-F1
#
_entry.id   AF-A0A0J6CGU1-F1
#
_cell.length_a   1.000
_cell.length_b   1.000
_cell.length_c   1.000
_cell.angle_alpha   90.00
_cell.angle_beta   90.00
_cell.angle_gamma   90.00
#
_symmetry.space_group_name_H-M   'P 1'
#
loop_
_entity.id
_entity.type
_entity.pdbx_description
1 polymer ?
#
loop_
_entity_poly.entity_id
_entity_poly.type
_entity_poly.pdbx_seq_one_letter_code
_entity_poly.pdbx_strand_id
1 'polypeptide(L)'
;MKTTLKTLILNCLLASCFITVHGQDFYASQRASWLQKAKESIPQLTVTEKKPVGLVHIIKDENAFQQYKAEQTAPINTLYDNSFKETKAVIVDFGEHITGSFSFSTELLKAEADAPARFKLTFGEVPSELVTPFDPYQGGLSRAWLQDEIVTMMTMPSTITIPRRVSFRYVKIELIATPPGYDFCISGMKCDAVTSAVNTPGELSAATPQIFKDIDRVSLNTLKECMQTVYEDGPKRDQRLWLGDLYLEALANNYSFKQYNLTKRCLYLLAGLSEHNGKLNATVFETQEPKPQAKQHLYDYSFLFGVTLKDYLQETGDRETAEDLWPVVKKQLESAYQYLQDDGTMDYERASREWWIFFDWKDGLHREVAFHGVTVFAFKETYELAKLLNKENEVAQLPGLIKKMKKAARKHFYNPKTGLFTGKLNDQVSYASQIWMILGEIPTQKEAQRSLKALKTTENVCTPGAPYLFHYYIEALIKSGMPQEARNEVAEYWGGMIHKGADTFWEVYDPKNEFLSPYNFFPVNSYCHAWSCTPTYFIRKYPEIFQE
;
A
#
# COMPACT_ATOMS: atom_id res chain seq x y z
N MET A 1 33.25 -14.37 74.91
CA MET A 1 34.69 -14.34 74.58
C MET A 1 35.02 -15.63 73.85
N LYS A 2 35.56 -15.49 72.63
CA LYS A 2 36.17 -16.54 71.79
C LYS A 2 35.17 -17.52 71.14
N THR A 3 35.13 -17.73 69.83
CA THR A 3 35.89 -17.24 68.67
C THR A 3 35.15 -17.84 67.46
N THR A 4 34.59 -17.07 66.54
CA THR A 4 35.29 -16.52 65.36
C THR A 4 36.01 -17.60 64.53
N LEU A 5 35.28 -18.42 63.75
CA LEU A 5 35.76 -18.96 62.47
C LEU A 5 34.66 -19.74 61.72
N LYS A 6 33.66 -19.07 61.14
CA LYS A 6 32.78 -19.66 60.09
C LYS A 6 32.00 -18.57 59.34
N THR A 7 32.68 -17.46 59.03
CA THR A 7 32.09 -16.30 58.33
C THR A 7 33.02 -15.81 57.21
N LEU A 8 33.64 -16.73 56.48
CA LEU A 8 34.34 -16.47 55.23
C LEU A 8 34.26 -17.78 54.43
N ILE A 9 33.91 -17.72 53.15
CA ILE A 9 33.53 -18.86 52.27
C ILE A 9 32.06 -19.30 52.41
N LEU A 10 31.12 -18.35 52.35
CA LEU A 10 29.77 -18.64 51.83
C LEU A 10 29.10 -17.34 51.33
N ASN A 11 29.80 -16.58 50.49
CA ASN A 11 29.27 -15.37 49.86
C ASN A 11 29.90 -15.08 48.47
N CYS A 12 30.35 -16.11 47.74
CA CYS A 12 30.94 -15.92 46.39
C CYS A 12 30.23 -16.66 45.25
N LEU A 13 29.11 -17.34 45.47
CA LEU A 13 28.43 -18.07 44.41
C LEU A 13 26.92 -17.99 44.60
N LEU A 14 26.34 -16.82 44.32
CA LEU A 14 24.93 -16.63 43.94
C LEU A 14 24.69 -15.15 43.58
N ALA A 15 25.61 -14.56 42.81
CA ALA A 15 25.24 -13.50 41.89
C ALA A 15 25.00 -14.21 40.55
N SER A 16 23.84 -14.85 40.42
CA SER A 16 23.30 -15.18 39.10
C SER A 16 23.02 -13.85 38.43
N CYS A 17 24.04 -13.29 37.78
CA CYS A 17 23.85 -12.31 36.74
C CYS A 17 22.84 -12.91 35.78
N PHE A 18 21.59 -12.43 35.83
CA PHE A 18 20.74 -12.42 34.66
C PHE A 18 21.44 -11.50 33.66
N ILE A 19 22.47 -12.02 33.01
CA ILE A 19 22.88 -11.52 31.72
C ILE A 19 21.70 -11.89 30.85
N THR A 20 20.78 -10.95 30.67
CA THR A 20 19.98 -10.92 29.46
C THR A 20 21.00 -10.93 28.33
N VAL A 21 21.24 -12.10 27.76
CA VAL A 21 22.00 -12.24 26.53
C VAL A 21 21.14 -11.53 25.49
N HIS A 22 21.31 -10.22 25.37
CA HIS A 22 20.87 -9.49 24.20
C HIS A 22 21.62 -10.15 23.06
N GLY A 23 20.90 -10.96 22.28
CA GLY A 23 21.47 -11.57 21.09
C GLY A 23 22.17 -10.50 20.29
N GLN A 24 23.42 -10.78 19.90
CA GLN A 24 24.20 -9.86 19.08
C GLN A 24 23.37 -9.47 17.86
N ASP A 25 23.26 -8.16 17.60
CA ASP A 25 22.53 -7.65 16.45
C ASP A 25 23.11 -8.23 15.16
N PHE A 26 22.27 -8.97 14.43
CA PHE A 26 22.65 -9.76 13.27
C PHE A 26 23.27 -8.90 12.14
N TYR A 27 22.89 -7.63 12.04
CA TYR A 27 23.39 -6.69 11.01
C TYR A 27 24.18 -5.52 11.60
N ALA A 28 24.70 -5.64 12.82
CA ALA A 28 25.39 -4.55 13.52
C ALA A 28 26.42 -3.80 12.66
N SER A 29 27.21 -4.54 11.88
CA SER A 29 28.27 -3.98 11.00
C SER A 29 27.76 -3.27 9.75
N GLN A 30 26.55 -3.58 9.26
CA GLN A 30 26.02 -3.09 8.00
C GLN A 30 25.04 -1.93 8.17
N ARG A 31 24.29 -1.89 9.28
CA ARG A 31 23.16 -0.96 9.48
C ARG A 31 23.50 0.50 9.22
N ALA A 32 24.61 1.00 9.75
CA ALA A 32 24.99 2.40 9.57
C ALA A 32 25.22 2.74 8.08
N SER A 33 25.87 1.84 7.33
CA SER A 33 26.07 1.98 5.89
C SER A 33 24.74 1.95 5.14
N TRP A 34 23.86 0.99 5.45
CA TRP A 34 22.55 0.88 4.81
C TRP A 34 21.67 2.12 5.04
N LEU A 35 21.60 2.62 6.27
CA LEU A 35 20.84 3.84 6.57
C LEU A 35 21.43 5.07 5.88
N GLN A 36 22.76 5.14 5.73
CA GLN A 36 23.41 6.20 4.96
C GLN A 36 23.08 6.10 3.46
N LYS A 37 23.14 4.90 2.86
CA LYS A 37 22.74 4.66 1.46
C LYS A 37 21.27 4.97 1.23
N ALA A 38 20.39 4.64 2.19
CA ALA A 38 18.99 5.02 2.14
C ALA A 38 18.83 6.55 2.13
N LYS A 39 19.57 7.27 2.99
CA LYS A 39 19.56 8.73 3.06
C LYS A 39 20.09 9.39 1.79
N GLU A 40 21.16 8.87 1.20
CA GLU A 40 21.71 9.36 -0.07
C GLU A 40 20.77 9.13 -1.26
N SER A 41 19.88 8.15 -1.14
CA SER A 41 18.89 7.80 -2.17
C SER A 41 17.55 8.55 -2.01
N ILE A 42 17.45 9.55 -1.13
CA ILE A 42 16.24 10.38 -1.00
C ILE A 42 15.99 11.14 -2.30
N PRO A 43 14.82 10.93 -2.96
CA PRO A 43 14.50 11.73 -4.14
C PRO A 43 14.16 13.17 -3.73
N GLN A 44 14.39 14.10 -4.65
CA GLN A 44 13.85 15.45 -4.50
C GLN A 44 12.36 15.45 -4.86
N LEU A 45 11.53 16.04 -4.01
CA LEU A 45 10.13 16.27 -4.34
C LEU A 45 10.01 17.47 -5.28
N THR A 46 9.21 17.31 -6.32
CA THR A 46 8.76 18.42 -7.16
C THR A 46 7.51 19.04 -6.60
N VAL A 47 7.38 20.35 -6.78
CA VAL A 47 6.22 21.12 -6.33
C VAL A 47 5.50 21.70 -7.55
N THR A 48 4.21 21.45 -7.67
CA THR A 48 3.34 22.03 -8.72
C THR A 48 2.18 22.76 -8.07
N GLU A 49 2.03 24.05 -8.38
CA GLU A 49 0.86 24.81 -7.94
C GLU A 49 -0.40 24.31 -8.67
N LYS A 50 -1.41 23.90 -7.91
CA LYS A 50 -2.74 23.48 -8.38
C LYS A 50 -3.80 24.43 -7.85
N LYS A 51 -4.77 24.79 -8.69
CA LYS A 51 -5.89 25.69 -8.35
C LYS A 51 -7.23 24.97 -8.55
N PRO A 52 -8.27 25.33 -7.80
CA PRO A 52 -9.58 24.75 -7.99
C PRO A 52 -10.17 25.11 -9.37
N VAL A 53 -10.90 24.16 -9.96
CA VAL A 53 -11.52 24.31 -11.28
C VAL A 53 -12.96 24.81 -11.18
N GLY A 54 -13.63 24.64 -10.03
CA GLY A 54 -14.90 25.31 -9.76
C GLY A 54 -15.62 24.84 -8.50
N LEU A 55 -16.85 25.33 -8.35
CA LEU A 55 -17.74 25.03 -7.24
C LEU A 55 -18.62 23.82 -7.56
N VAL A 56 -18.84 22.97 -6.56
CA VAL A 56 -19.69 21.79 -6.67
C VAL A 56 -20.69 21.70 -5.52
N HIS A 57 -21.78 20.97 -5.73
CA HIS A 57 -22.61 20.42 -4.66
C HIS A 57 -22.45 18.89 -4.63
N ILE A 58 -22.53 18.31 -3.43
CA ILE A 58 -22.60 16.86 -3.29
C ILE A 58 -24.06 16.45 -3.22
N ILE A 59 -24.50 15.67 -4.21
CA ILE A 59 -25.87 15.16 -4.32
C ILE A 59 -25.89 13.65 -4.06
N LYS A 60 -27.02 13.15 -3.58
CA LYS A 60 -27.28 11.71 -3.50
C LYS A 60 -27.59 11.17 -4.90
N ASP A 61 -26.91 10.10 -5.28
CA ASP A 61 -27.14 9.37 -6.53
C ASP A 61 -26.83 7.89 -6.29
N GLU A 62 -27.85 7.03 -6.34
CA GLU A 62 -27.72 5.58 -6.06
C GLU A 62 -26.77 4.85 -7.01
N ASN A 63 -26.47 5.43 -8.18
CA ASN A 63 -25.55 4.86 -9.16
C ASN A 63 -24.10 5.34 -8.96
N ALA A 64 -23.90 6.42 -8.20
CA ALA A 64 -22.58 6.95 -7.88
C ALA A 64 -21.89 6.13 -6.79
N PHE A 65 -20.55 6.17 -6.76
CA PHE A 65 -19.78 5.50 -5.73
C PHE A 65 -20.18 5.98 -4.34
N GLN A 66 -20.50 5.04 -3.45
CA GLN A 66 -20.97 5.32 -2.10
C GLN A 66 -22.19 6.23 -2.06
N GLN A 67 -22.99 6.20 -3.14
CA GLN A 67 -24.25 6.94 -3.30
C GLN A 67 -24.13 8.47 -3.35
N TYR A 68 -22.93 9.01 -3.60
CA TYR A 68 -22.72 10.46 -3.67
C TYR A 68 -21.92 10.88 -4.90
N LYS A 69 -22.36 11.97 -5.53
CA LYS A 69 -21.70 12.56 -6.69
C LYS A 69 -21.51 14.06 -6.51
N ALA A 70 -20.38 14.58 -6.99
CA ALA A 70 -20.16 16.00 -7.13
C ALA A 70 -20.79 16.51 -8.44
N GLU A 71 -21.64 17.53 -8.36
CA GLU A 71 -22.23 18.22 -9.50
C GLU A 71 -21.71 19.65 -9.57
N GLN A 72 -21.18 20.04 -10.74
CA GLN A 72 -20.66 21.38 -10.98
C GLN A 72 -21.78 22.42 -10.90
N THR A 73 -21.64 23.41 -10.03
CA THR A 73 -22.64 24.47 -9.83
C THR A 73 -22.24 25.80 -10.42
N ALA A 74 -20.96 26.18 -10.33
CA ALA A 74 -20.46 27.44 -10.87
C ALA A 74 -18.94 27.41 -11.12
N PRO A 75 -18.41 28.27 -12.01
CA PRO A 75 -16.97 28.49 -12.15
C PRO A 75 -16.34 29.06 -10.86
N ILE A 76 -15.06 28.80 -10.62
CA ILE A 76 -14.40 29.24 -9.38
C ILE A 76 -14.44 30.76 -9.16
N ASN A 77 -14.38 31.54 -10.23
CA ASN A 77 -14.37 33.01 -10.15
C ASN A 77 -15.65 33.58 -9.54
N THR A 78 -16.77 32.83 -9.52
CA THR A 78 -17.99 33.30 -8.84
C THR A 78 -17.83 33.33 -7.33
N LEU A 79 -16.78 32.73 -6.76
CA LEU A 79 -16.48 32.83 -5.33
C LEU A 79 -15.64 34.07 -5.01
N TYR A 80 -14.73 34.46 -5.91
CA TYR A 80 -13.62 35.35 -5.54
C TYR A 80 -14.03 36.80 -5.29
N ASP A 81 -15.13 37.25 -5.88
CA ASP A 81 -15.61 38.63 -5.75
C ASP A 81 -16.89 38.74 -4.93
N ASN A 82 -17.34 37.65 -4.30
CA ASN A 82 -18.61 37.60 -3.58
C ASN A 82 -18.43 37.45 -2.07
N SER A 83 -19.39 37.99 -1.32
CA SER A 83 -19.40 37.94 0.14
C SER A 83 -19.43 36.49 0.63
N PHE A 84 -18.32 36.04 1.20
CA PHE A 84 -18.25 34.74 1.86
C PHE A 84 -19.00 34.74 3.19
N LYS A 85 -19.18 35.92 3.80
CA LYS A 85 -20.04 36.11 4.97
C LYS A 85 -21.49 35.70 4.69
N GLU A 86 -22.00 36.03 3.50
CA GLU A 86 -23.34 35.62 3.06
C GLU A 86 -23.36 34.17 2.54
N THR A 87 -22.34 33.76 1.76
CA THR A 87 -22.25 32.38 1.23
C THR A 87 -22.15 31.34 2.34
N LYS A 88 -21.39 31.62 3.41
CA LYS A 88 -21.13 30.79 4.60
C LYS A 88 -20.44 29.45 4.36
N ALA A 89 -20.76 28.72 3.30
CA ALA A 89 -20.16 27.43 3.00
C ALA A 89 -20.08 27.18 1.50
N VAL A 90 -18.99 26.56 1.06
CA VAL A 90 -18.78 26.11 -0.33
C VAL A 90 -18.08 24.77 -0.36
N ILE A 91 -18.22 24.05 -1.48
CA ILE A 91 -17.38 22.92 -1.82
C ILE A 91 -16.69 23.24 -3.13
N VAL A 92 -15.36 23.11 -3.15
CA VAL A 92 -14.53 23.36 -4.33
C VAL A 92 -13.98 22.04 -4.85
N ASP A 93 -13.96 21.89 -6.18
CA ASP A 93 -13.32 20.77 -6.88
C ASP A 93 -11.99 21.24 -7.48
N PHE A 94 -10.91 20.48 -7.25
CA PHE A 94 -9.61 20.69 -7.89
C PHE A 94 -9.48 19.98 -9.25
N GLY A 95 -10.45 19.15 -9.62
CA GLY A 95 -10.54 18.47 -10.91
C GLY A 95 -9.71 17.18 -10.98
N GLU A 96 -8.77 17.00 -10.05
CA GLU A 96 -7.93 15.80 -9.92
C GLU A 96 -7.61 15.55 -8.44
N HIS A 97 -7.20 14.32 -8.12
CA HIS A 97 -6.63 13.99 -6.81
C HIS A 97 -5.24 14.63 -6.65
N ILE A 98 -5.00 15.25 -5.50
CA ILE A 98 -3.77 15.98 -5.19
C ILE A 98 -3.31 15.77 -3.75
N THR A 99 -2.00 15.64 -3.58
CA THR A 99 -1.32 15.54 -2.29
C THR A 99 -0.37 16.72 -2.12
N GLY A 100 -0.54 17.54 -1.08
CA GLY A 100 0.27 18.75 -0.93
C GLY A 100 -0.11 19.67 0.22
N SER A 101 0.35 20.93 0.12
CA SER A 101 0.07 21.99 1.09
C SER A 101 -1.03 22.91 0.58
N PHE A 102 -2.20 22.89 1.23
CA PHE A 102 -3.34 23.73 0.87
C PHE A 102 -3.27 25.12 1.50
N SER A 103 -3.57 26.15 0.71
CA SER A 103 -3.69 27.53 1.16
C SER A 103 -4.91 28.23 0.58
N PHE A 104 -5.52 29.13 1.36
CA PHE A 104 -6.56 30.04 0.87
C PHE A 104 -6.33 31.46 1.39
N SER A 105 -6.71 32.44 0.58
CA SER A 105 -6.57 33.87 0.84
C SER A 105 -7.93 34.53 0.91
N THR A 106 -8.00 35.65 1.64
CA THR A 106 -9.22 36.45 1.78
C THR A 106 -8.92 37.92 1.58
N GLU A 107 -9.89 38.67 1.05
CA GLU A 107 -9.86 40.13 0.92
C GLU A 107 -11.10 40.78 1.55
N LEU A 108 -10.93 42.03 1.99
CA LEU A 108 -12.04 42.83 2.53
C LEU A 108 -12.88 43.39 1.38
N LEU A 109 -14.19 43.18 1.46
CA LEU A 109 -15.16 43.80 0.55
C LEU A 109 -15.69 45.12 1.13
N LYS A 110 -15.84 45.19 2.46
CA LYS A 110 -16.41 46.35 3.15
C LYS A 110 -15.97 46.42 4.61
N ALA A 111 -15.59 47.62 5.03
CA ALA A 111 -15.16 47.97 6.39
C ALA A 111 -13.87 47.26 6.83
N GLU A 112 -13.28 47.75 7.91
CA GLU A 112 -12.05 47.20 8.49
C GLU A 112 -12.33 45.95 9.32
N ALA A 113 -11.39 45.01 9.33
CA ALA A 113 -11.49 43.79 10.11
C ALA A 113 -11.35 44.08 11.62
N ASP A 114 -12.47 44.07 12.35
CA ASP A 114 -12.55 44.36 13.79
C ASP A 114 -12.66 43.10 14.68
N ALA A 115 -12.79 41.92 14.07
CA ALA A 115 -12.90 40.64 14.76
C ALA A 115 -12.32 39.49 13.93
N PRO A 116 -11.92 38.36 14.53
CA PRO A 116 -11.48 37.17 13.78
C PRO A 116 -12.63 36.47 13.03
N ALA A 117 -12.31 35.82 11.91
CA ALA A 117 -13.18 34.85 11.24
C ALA A 117 -12.69 33.43 11.52
N ARG A 118 -13.61 32.48 11.75
CA ARG A 118 -13.25 31.09 12.02
C ARG A 118 -13.84 30.17 10.96
N PHE A 119 -12.99 29.30 10.41
CA PHE A 119 -13.35 28.38 9.33
C PHE A 119 -13.20 26.92 9.78
N LYS A 120 -14.08 26.05 9.29
CA LYS A 120 -13.88 24.61 9.25
C LYS A 120 -13.60 24.21 7.80
N LEU A 121 -12.54 23.46 7.59
CA LEU A 121 -12.20 22.85 6.31
C LEU A 121 -12.37 21.34 6.43
N THR A 122 -12.96 20.70 5.43
CA THR A 122 -13.02 19.23 5.31
C THR A 122 -12.50 18.83 3.94
N PHE A 123 -11.46 18.01 3.91
CA PHE A 123 -10.81 17.54 2.70
C PHE A 123 -11.29 16.12 2.36
N GLY A 124 -11.76 15.91 1.14
CA GLY A 124 -12.27 14.62 0.68
C GLY A 124 -11.58 14.17 -0.61
N GLU A 125 -11.15 12.91 -0.65
CA GLU A 125 -10.69 12.23 -1.87
C GLU A 125 -11.90 11.83 -2.72
N VAL A 126 -13.02 11.45 -2.08
CA VAL A 126 -14.31 11.15 -2.74
C VAL A 126 -15.47 11.99 -2.19
N PRO A 127 -16.57 12.20 -2.96
CA PRO A 127 -17.71 13.03 -2.55
C PRO A 127 -18.32 12.69 -1.19
N SER A 128 -18.41 11.39 -0.86
CA SER A 128 -19.05 10.88 0.36
C SER A 128 -18.34 11.37 1.65
N GLU A 129 -17.04 11.63 1.60
CA GLU A 129 -16.25 12.12 2.74
C GLU A 129 -16.68 13.53 3.19
N LEU A 130 -17.26 14.33 2.29
CA LEU A 130 -17.67 15.72 2.58
C LEU A 130 -19.05 15.83 3.24
N VAL A 131 -19.85 14.76 3.17
CA VAL A 131 -21.24 14.72 3.65
C VAL A 131 -21.47 13.68 4.74
N THR A 132 -20.54 12.76 4.94
CA THR A 132 -20.59 11.78 6.04
C THR A 132 -20.07 12.45 7.32
N PRO A 133 -20.87 12.55 8.39
CA PRO A 133 -20.40 13.07 9.66
C PRO A 133 -19.25 12.23 10.21
N PHE A 134 -18.14 12.87 10.57
CA PHE A 134 -17.00 12.19 11.17
C PHE A 134 -17.21 11.87 12.65
N ASP A 135 -18.18 12.52 13.30
CA ASP A 135 -18.44 12.44 14.72
C ASP A 135 -19.92 12.11 15.01
N PRO A 136 -20.22 11.25 16.00
CA PRO A 136 -19.27 10.50 16.84
C PRO A 136 -18.48 9.46 16.02
N TYR A 137 -17.16 9.42 16.21
CA TYR A 137 -16.28 8.57 15.41
C TYR A 137 -16.44 7.07 15.74
N GLN A 138 -16.56 6.25 14.70
CA GLN A 138 -16.84 4.81 14.82
C GLN A 138 -15.74 3.91 14.23
N GLY A 139 -14.67 4.51 13.67
CA GLY A 139 -13.61 3.75 13.02
C GLY A 139 -12.67 3.05 13.99
N GLY A 140 -12.03 1.98 13.53
CA GLY A 140 -11.01 1.22 14.26
C GLY A 140 -9.61 1.85 14.22
N LEU A 141 -9.37 2.82 13.32
CA LEU A 141 -8.14 3.59 13.25
C LEU A 141 -8.26 4.91 14.02
N SER A 142 -7.22 5.74 14.04
CA SER A 142 -7.31 7.05 14.68
C SER A 142 -8.21 8.00 13.87
N ARG A 143 -9.14 8.67 14.55
CA ARG A 143 -9.94 9.80 14.01
C ARG A 143 -9.10 10.90 13.37
N ALA A 144 -7.84 11.05 13.81
CA ALA A 144 -6.92 12.08 13.33
C ALA A 144 -6.42 11.87 11.89
N TRP A 145 -6.71 10.71 11.29
CA TRP A 145 -6.49 10.48 9.86
C TRP A 145 -7.51 11.17 8.97
N LEU A 146 -8.72 11.42 9.48
CA LEU A 146 -9.68 12.23 8.75
C LEU A 146 -9.20 13.68 8.73
N GLN A 147 -9.30 14.30 7.56
CA GLN A 147 -8.71 15.60 7.29
C GLN A 147 -9.78 16.68 7.43
N ASP A 148 -10.10 17.04 8.67
CA ASP A 148 -10.88 18.23 8.99
C ASP A 148 -10.10 19.18 9.91
N GLU A 149 -9.98 20.43 9.48
CA GLU A 149 -9.15 21.43 10.14
C GLU A 149 -10.01 22.61 10.56
N ILE A 150 -9.80 23.12 11.77
CA ILE A 150 -10.44 24.35 12.24
C ILE A 150 -9.38 25.42 12.37
N VAL A 151 -9.51 26.48 11.59
CA VAL A 151 -8.56 27.59 11.55
C VAL A 151 -9.23 28.90 11.95
N THR A 152 -8.49 29.76 12.65
CA THR A 152 -8.94 31.09 13.03
C THR A 152 -8.08 32.12 12.33
N MET A 153 -8.70 32.95 11.49
CA MET A 153 -8.05 34.07 10.82
C MET A 153 -8.12 35.29 11.73
N MET A 154 -7.00 35.61 12.38
CA MET A 154 -6.92 36.69 13.38
C MET A 154 -6.98 38.08 12.77
N THR A 155 -6.52 38.23 11.53
CA THR A 155 -6.46 39.51 10.80
C THR A 155 -6.85 39.26 9.35
N MET A 156 -7.43 40.26 8.69
CA MET A 156 -7.85 40.20 7.30
C MET A 156 -7.53 41.53 6.60
N PRO A 157 -7.05 41.54 5.33
CA PRO A 157 -6.74 40.39 4.47
C PRO A 157 -5.61 39.51 5.01
N SER A 158 -5.67 38.21 4.70
CA SER A 158 -4.64 37.25 5.10
C SER A 158 -4.71 35.99 4.24
N THR A 159 -3.65 35.20 4.30
CA THR A 159 -3.55 33.86 3.71
C THR A 159 -3.34 32.86 4.83
N ILE A 160 -4.15 31.80 4.85
CA ILE A 160 -3.94 30.66 5.73
C ILE A 160 -3.40 29.50 4.91
N THR A 161 -2.30 28.93 5.38
CA THR A 161 -1.77 27.64 4.90
C THR A 161 -2.02 26.58 5.97
N ILE A 162 -2.59 25.45 5.58
CA ILE A 162 -2.81 24.33 6.48
C ILE A 162 -1.45 23.69 6.81
N PRO A 163 -1.12 23.50 8.10
CA PRO A 163 0.23 23.09 8.51
C PRO A 163 0.57 21.65 8.15
N ARG A 164 -0.43 20.78 7.97
CA ARG A 164 -0.23 19.38 7.58
C ARG A 164 -0.34 19.22 6.06
N ARG A 165 0.40 18.26 5.51
CA ARG A 165 0.16 17.76 4.15
C ARG A 165 -1.21 17.09 4.11
N VAL A 166 -1.99 17.40 3.09
CA VAL A 166 -3.34 16.85 2.85
C VAL A 166 -3.40 16.12 1.51
N SER A 167 -4.28 15.12 1.41
CA SER A 167 -4.55 14.32 0.20
C SER A 167 -6.04 14.39 -0.14
N PHE A 168 -6.43 14.97 -1.27
CA PHE A 168 -7.82 15.26 -1.57
C PHE A 168 -8.07 15.57 -3.05
N ARG A 169 -9.33 15.60 -3.45
CA ARG A 169 -9.81 16.28 -4.67
C ARG A 169 -10.71 17.46 -4.34
N TYR A 170 -11.53 17.30 -3.31
CA TYR A 170 -12.53 18.28 -2.91
C TYR A 170 -12.18 18.93 -1.56
N VAL A 171 -12.53 20.20 -1.41
CA VAL A 171 -12.45 20.91 -0.11
C VAL A 171 -13.78 21.55 0.19
N LYS A 172 -14.38 21.20 1.34
CA LYS A 172 -15.51 21.92 1.92
C LYS A 172 -14.98 22.99 2.86
N ILE A 173 -15.38 24.24 2.68
CA ILE A 173 -14.99 25.39 3.50
C ILE A 173 -16.25 25.97 4.13
N GLU A 174 -16.28 26.06 5.46
CA GLU A 174 -17.44 26.55 6.24
C GLU A 174 -17.01 27.67 7.19
N LEU A 175 -17.70 28.80 7.15
CA LEU A 175 -17.57 29.88 8.11
C LEU A 175 -18.35 29.53 9.38
N ILE A 176 -17.64 29.16 10.45
CA ILE A 176 -18.23 28.70 11.72
C ILE A 176 -18.27 29.79 12.80
N ALA A 177 -17.53 30.88 12.63
CA ALA A 177 -17.72 32.11 13.40
C ALA A 177 -17.64 33.32 12.46
N THR A 178 -18.75 34.07 12.40
CA THR A 178 -18.94 35.17 11.47
C THR A 178 -18.63 36.52 12.13
N PRO A 179 -17.75 37.34 11.56
CA PRO A 179 -17.52 38.69 12.04
C PRO A 179 -18.73 39.60 11.72
N PRO A 180 -19.27 40.35 12.70
CA PRO A 180 -20.43 41.19 12.47
C PRO A 180 -20.10 42.49 11.70
N GLY A 181 -18.93 43.09 11.95
CA GLY A 181 -18.60 44.47 11.58
C GLY A 181 -18.15 44.70 10.13
N TYR A 182 -17.69 43.65 9.44
CA TYR A 182 -17.13 43.77 8.09
C TYR A 182 -17.63 42.66 7.16
N ASP A 183 -17.31 42.81 5.88
CA ASP A 183 -17.60 41.86 4.82
C ASP A 183 -16.32 41.51 4.04
N PHE A 184 -16.25 40.28 3.54
CA PHE A 184 -15.06 39.73 2.93
C PHE A 184 -15.38 38.62 1.93
N CYS A 185 -14.44 38.36 1.03
CA CYS A 185 -14.45 37.22 0.12
C CYS A 185 -13.28 36.28 0.40
N ILE A 186 -13.38 35.03 -0.07
CA ILE A 186 -12.19 34.23 -0.36
C ILE A 186 -11.64 34.76 -1.68
N SER A 187 -10.41 35.23 -1.76
CA SER A 187 -9.82 35.86 -2.96
C SER A 187 -8.91 34.92 -3.76
N GLY A 188 -8.56 33.76 -3.20
CA GLY A 188 -7.73 32.78 -3.88
C GLY A 188 -7.57 31.49 -3.11
N MET A 189 -7.31 30.41 -3.83
CA MET A 189 -7.01 29.09 -3.27
C MET A 189 -5.97 28.39 -4.12
N LYS A 190 -5.10 27.63 -3.46
CA LYS A 190 -4.13 26.77 -4.13
C LYS A 190 -3.74 25.57 -3.27
N CYS A 191 -3.20 24.56 -3.93
CA CYS A 191 -2.46 23.48 -3.31
C CYS A 191 -1.09 23.38 -3.98
N ASP A 192 -0.03 23.47 -3.19
CA ASP A 192 1.32 23.19 -3.66
C ASP A 192 1.49 21.65 -3.62
N ALA A 193 1.15 20.98 -4.72
CA ALA A 193 1.13 19.53 -4.86
C ALA A 193 2.54 18.96 -4.97
N VAL A 194 2.82 17.84 -4.31
CA VAL A 194 4.16 17.25 -4.17
C VAL A 194 4.23 15.80 -4.60
N THR A 195 5.29 15.44 -5.31
CA THR A 195 5.63 14.06 -5.69
C THR A 195 7.10 13.94 -6.04
N SER A 196 7.69 12.76 -5.85
CA SER A 196 9.00 12.43 -6.41
C SER A 196 8.93 11.89 -7.84
N ALA A 197 7.74 11.57 -8.38
CA ALA A 197 7.57 11.08 -9.74
C ALA A 197 7.71 12.22 -10.77
N VAL A 198 8.89 12.34 -11.39
CA VAL A 198 9.26 13.41 -12.33
C VAL A 198 9.40 12.94 -13.77
N ASN A 199 9.59 11.64 -13.98
CA ASN A 199 9.69 11.08 -15.32
C ASN A 199 8.30 10.98 -15.96
N THR A 200 8.23 11.03 -17.28
CA THR A 200 6.97 10.78 -18.01
C THR A 200 7.03 9.37 -18.61
N PRO A 201 6.10 8.46 -18.26
CA PRO A 201 6.00 7.16 -18.89
C PRO A 201 5.75 7.29 -20.40
N GLY A 202 6.29 6.37 -21.20
CA GLY A 202 6.02 6.35 -22.64
C GLY A 202 4.53 6.17 -22.95
N GLU A 203 4.09 6.69 -24.11
CA GLU A 203 2.71 6.51 -24.57
C GLU A 203 2.40 5.04 -24.86
N LEU A 204 1.16 4.63 -24.61
CA LEU A 204 0.65 3.32 -25.05
C LEU A 204 0.42 3.33 -26.57
N SER A 205 0.31 2.14 -27.18
CA SER A 205 -0.07 2.01 -28.58
C SER A 205 -1.35 2.79 -28.88
N ALA A 206 -1.41 3.45 -30.04
CA ALA A 206 -2.59 4.17 -30.50
C ALA A 206 -3.84 3.26 -30.57
N ALA A 207 -3.64 1.96 -30.87
CA ALA A 207 -4.68 0.94 -30.95
C ALA A 207 -5.23 0.51 -29.57
N THR A 208 -4.57 0.89 -28.47
CA THR A 208 -4.99 0.51 -27.12
C THR A 208 -6.45 0.93 -26.87
N PRO A 209 -7.33 0.01 -26.47
CA PRO A 209 -8.72 0.35 -26.16
C PRO A 209 -8.82 1.41 -25.06
N GLN A 210 -9.83 2.27 -25.16
CA GLN A 210 -9.98 3.42 -24.28
C GLN A 210 -9.99 3.03 -22.79
N ILE A 211 -10.68 1.94 -22.43
CA ILE A 211 -10.72 1.45 -21.05
C ILE A 211 -9.33 1.17 -20.47
N PHE A 212 -8.40 0.62 -21.25
CA PHE A 212 -7.03 0.36 -20.79
C PHE A 212 -6.17 1.63 -20.76
N LYS A 213 -6.42 2.60 -21.65
CA LYS A 213 -5.82 3.94 -21.54
C LYS A 213 -6.25 4.64 -20.25
N ASP A 214 -7.53 4.54 -19.89
CA ASP A 214 -8.07 5.14 -18.67
C ASP A 214 -7.55 4.44 -17.41
N ILE A 215 -7.52 3.11 -17.40
CA ILE A 215 -6.96 2.31 -16.31
C ILE A 215 -5.47 2.61 -16.13
N ASP A 216 -4.69 2.69 -17.20
CA ASP A 216 -3.27 3.05 -17.11
C ASP A 216 -3.10 4.47 -16.58
N ARG A 217 -3.85 5.46 -17.09
CA ARG A 217 -3.80 6.85 -16.59
C ARG A 217 -4.08 6.93 -15.08
N VAL A 218 -5.14 6.28 -14.60
CA VAL A 218 -5.50 6.28 -13.18
C VAL A 218 -4.50 5.49 -12.34
N SER A 219 -3.93 4.41 -12.87
CA SER A 219 -2.81 3.70 -12.24
C SER A 219 -1.61 4.64 -12.04
N LEU A 220 -1.22 5.37 -13.08
CA LEU A 220 -0.09 6.30 -13.04
C LEU A 220 -0.34 7.44 -12.06
N ASN A 221 -1.56 8.00 -12.02
CA ASN A 221 -1.95 9.00 -11.02
C ASN A 221 -1.80 8.44 -9.60
N THR A 222 -2.31 7.23 -9.36
CA THR A 222 -2.24 6.57 -8.03
C THR A 222 -0.80 6.41 -7.59
N LEU A 223 0.06 5.87 -8.47
CA LEU A 223 1.48 5.67 -8.18
C LEU A 223 2.20 7.00 -7.93
N LYS A 224 1.96 8.01 -8.77
CA LYS A 224 2.56 9.35 -8.64
C LYS A 224 2.26 9.97 -7.27
N GLU A 225 1.01 9.92 -6.82
CA GLU A 225 0.59 10.52 -5.55
C GLU A 225 1.21 9.78 -4.34
N CYS A 226 1.45 8.47 -4.48
CA CYS A 226 2.09 7.62 -3.46
C CYS A 226 3.64 7.68 -3.49
N MET A 227 4.24 8.08 -4.61
CA MET A 227 5.69 8.30 -4.75
C MET A 227 6.11 9.62 -4.09
N GLN A 228 6.58 9.53 -2.85
CA GLN A 228 7.06 10.65 -2.04
C GLN A 228 8.55 10.45 -1.75
N THR A 229 9.02 10.74 -0.54
CA THR A 229 10.40 10.43 -0.12
C THR A 229 10.61 8.94 0.16
N VAL A 230 9.53 8.19 0.34
CA VAL A 230 9.43 6.73 0.18
C VAL A 230 8.26 6.40 -0.75
N TYR A 231 8.08 5.13 -1.07
CA TYR A 231 6.80 4.62 -1.50
C TYR A 231 5.85 4.60 -0.30
N GLU A 232 4.86 5.49 -0.29
CA GLU A 232 3.79 5.49 0.71
C GLU A 232 2.65 4.58 0.24
N ASP A 233 2.10 3.76 1.14
CA ASP A 233 0.90 2.96 0.86
C ASP A 233 -0.28 3.82 0.37
N GLY A 234 -0.53 4.94 1.06
CA GLY A 234 -1.50 5.95 0.66
C GLY A 234 -1.20 7.33 1.26
N PRO A 235 -1.37 8.43 0.49
CA PRO A 235 -0.96 9.77 0.88
C PRO A 235 -1.88 10.45 1.91
N LYS A 236 -3.16 10.07 1.99
CA LYS A 236 -4.03 10.43 3.13
C LYS A 236 -3.62 9.66 4.38
N ARG A 237 -3.45 8.35 4.19
CA ARG A 237 -3.17 7.35 5.22
C ARG A 237 -2.64 6.08 4.53
N ASP A 238 -1.65 5.39 5.08
CA ASP A 238 -0.93 5.67 6.33
C ASP A 238 0.26 6.63 6.20
N GLN A 239 0.54 7.13 4.99
CA GLN A 239 1.74 7.91 4.66
C GLN A 239 3.04 7.15 4.99
N ARG A 240 3.06 5.85 4.72
CA ARG A 240 4.12 4.99 5.26
C ARG A 240 4.60 3.93 4.28
N LEU A 241 5.88 3.58 4.41
CA LEU A 241 6.47 2.48 3.67
C LEU A 241 6.03 1.14 4.27
N TRP A 242 5.22 0.40 3.52
CA TRP A 242 4.86 -0.98 3.79
C TRP A 242 5.53 -1.92 2.79
N LEU A 243 6.02 -3.06 3.26
CA LEU A 243 6.83 -3.96 2.43
C LEU A 243 6.02 -4.67 1.33
N GLY A 244 4.73 -4.97 1.57
CA GLY A 244 3.85 -5.54 0.55
C GLY A 244 3.55 -4.53 -0.57
N ASP A 245 3.23 -3.30 -0.20
CA ASP A 245 2.99 -2.18 -1.10
C ASP A 245 4.23 -1.84 -1.92
N LEU A 246 5.41 -1.76 -1.28
CA LEU A 246 6.70 -1.55 -1.94
C LEU A 246 6.90 -2.50 -3.13
N TYR A 247 6.58 -3.78 -3.00
CA TYR A 247 6.75 -4.73 -4.10
C TYR A 247 5.88 -4.36 -5.31
N LEU A 248 4.59 -4.08 -5.08
CA LEU A 248 3.65 -3.75 -6.14
C LEU A 248 3.92 -2.37 -6.75
N GLU A 249 4.31 -1.40 -5.95
CA GLU A 249 4.74 -0.07 -6.40
C GLU A 249 6.02 -0.12 -7.20
N ALA A 250 7.01 -0.91 -6.77
CA ALA A 250 8.24 -1.10 -7.52
C ALA A 250 7.97 -1.76 -8.88
N LEU A 251 7.09 -2.78 -8.94
CA LEU A 251 6.65 -3.37 -10.21
C LEU A 251 6.00 -2.34 -11.14
N ALA A 252 5.09 -1.52 -10.61
CA ALA A 252 4.44 -0.49 -11.40
C ALA A 252 5.45 0.57 -11.88
N ASN A 253 6.37 1.02 -11.02
CA ASN A 253 7.42 1.99 -11.35
C ASN A 253 8.38 1.45 -12.43
N ASN A 254 8.75 0.16 -12.38
CA ASN A 254 9.64 -0.47 -13.35
C ASN A 254 9.14 -0.36 -14.80
N TYR A 255 7.82 -0.31 -14.99
CA TYR A 255 7.19 -0.20 -16.31
C TYR A 255 6.64 1.20 -16.62
N SER A 256 6.74 2.15 -15.68
CA SER A 256 6.20 3.51 -15.83
C SER A 256 7.27 4.59 -15.67
N PHE A 257 7.43 5.13 -14.46
CA PHE A 257 8.31 6.26 -14.14
C PHE A 257 9.80 5.87 -14.15
N LYS A 258 10.13 4.60 -13.90
CA LYS A 258 11.51 4.06 -13.92
C LYS A 258 12.46 4.82 -13.00
N GLN A 259 11.95 5.27 -11.85
CA GLN A 259 12.73 6.01 -10.86
C GLN A 259 13.28 5.08 -9.79
N TYR A 260 14.34 4.36 -10.15
CA TYR A 260 14.86 3.25 -9.35
C TYR A 260 15.55 3.66 -8.04
N ASN A 261 15.98 4.93 -7.90
CA ASN A 261 16.56 5.43 -6.65
C ASN A 261 15.57 5.35 -5.48
N LEU A 262 14.27 5.52 -5.73
CA LEU A 262 13.24 5.38 -4.70
C LEU A 262 13.12 3.92 -4.22
N THR A 263 13.14 2.97 -5.16
CA THR A 263 13.16 1.53 -4.84
C THR A 263 14.41 1.16 -4.04
N LYS A 264 15.60 1.64 -4.47
CA LYS A 264 16.87 1.47 -3.75
C LYS A 264 16.78 2.00 -2.32
N ARG A 265 16.27 3.23 -2.14
CA ARG A 265 16.05 3.83 -0.82
C ARG A 265 15.20 2.94 0.07
N CYS A 266 14.04 2.52 -0.40
CA CYS A 266 13.09 1.74 0.39
C CYS A 266 13.66 0.39 0.82
N LEU A 267 14.39 -0.29 -0.07
CA LEU A 267 15.09 -1.55 0.22
C LEU A 267 16.14 -1.37 1.33
N TYR A 268 17.02 -0.36 1.22
CA TYR A 268 18.00 -0.08 2.26
C TYR A 268 17.38 0.37 3.58
N LEU A 269 16.29 1.14 3.53
CA LEU A 269 15.60 1.62 4.72
C LEU A 269 15.01 0.45 5.53
N LEU A 270 14.32 -0.48 4.86
CA LEU A 270 13.78 -1.69 5.48
C LEU A 270 14.88 -2.61 6.02
N ALA A 271 15.99 -2.75 5.29
CA ALA A 271 17.14 -3.53 5.75
C ALA A 271 17.81 -2.92 7.00
N GLY A 272 18.10 -1.61 6.96
CA GLY A 272 18.72 -0.86 8.05
C GLY A 272 17.89 -0.84 9.33
N LEU A 273 16.56 -0.86 9.19
CA LEU A 273 15.59 -0.85 10.28
C LEU A 273 15.02 -2.23 10.63
N SER A 274 15.65 -3.32 10.17
CA SER A 274 15.30 -4.68 10.59
C SER A 274 15.49 -4.88 12.10
N GLU A 275 14.81 -5.86 12.70
CA GLU A 275 15.00 -6.24 14.10
C GLU A 275 16.42 -6.76 14.37
N HIS A 276 16.87 -6.77 15.63
CA HIS A 276 18.21 -7.26 16.00
C HIS A 276 18.44 -8.74 15.64
N ASN A 277 17.38 -9.54 15.58
CA ASN A 277 17.45 -10.92 15.12
C ASN A 277 17.47 -11.07 13.58
N GLY A 278 17.48 -9.96 12.85
CA GLY A 278 17.52 -9.87 11.40
C GLY A 278 16.18 -10.05 10.68
N LYS A 279 15.06 -10.19 11.40
CA LYS A 279 13.72 -10.20 10.79
C LYS A 279 13.36 -8.81 10.28
N LEU A 280 12.71 -8.74 9.12
CA LEU A 280 12.17 -7.49 8.59
C LEU A 280 10.91 -7.09 9.35
N ASN A 281 10.81 -5.79 9.62
CA ASN A 281 9.55 -5.17 10.02
C ASN A 281 8.66 -5.01 8.79
N ALA A 282 7.35 -5.16 8.96
CA ALA A 282 6.40 -5.01 7.86
C ALA A 282 6.30 -3.56 7.36
N THR A 283 6.59 -2.60 8.25
CA THR A 283 6.50 -1.17 7.97
C THR A 283 7.51 -0.35 8.77
N VAL A 284 7.93 0.78 8.22
CA VAL A 284 8.91 1.69 8.80
C VAL A 284 8.47 3.14 8.66
N PHE A 285 8.84 3.97 9.62
CA PHE A 285 8.68 5.42 9.56
C PHE A 285 9.97 6.06 9.06
N GLU A 286 9.88 7.07 8.20
CA GLU A 286 11.04 7.83 7.74
C GLU A 286 11.18 9.23 8.36
N THR A 287 10.08 9.81 8.88
CA THR A 287 10.03 11.21 9.31
C THR A 287 10.43 11.39 10.78
N GLN A 288 10.91 12.60 11.11
CA GLN A 288 11.65 12.95 12.33
C GLN A 288 12.99 12.21 12.41
N GLU A 289 12.95 10.88 12.56
CA GLU A 289 14.09 9.97 12.50
C GLU A 289 13.62 8.59 11.98
N PRO A 290 14.36 7.95 11.06
CA PRO A 290 14.04 6.61 10.59
C PRO A 290 13.94 5.58 11.72
N LYS A 291 12.80 4.89 11.83
CA LYS A 291 12.56 3.88 12.88
C LYS A 291 11.54 2.83 12.42
N PRO A 292 11.64 1.58 12.91
CA PRO A 292 10.65 0.57 12.60
C PRO A 292 9.36 0.73 13.41
N GLN A 293 8.26 0.21 12.88
CA GLN A 293 7.14 -0.19 13.72
C GLN A 293 7.42 -1.58 14.30
N ALA A 294 8.16 -1.60 15.40
CA ALA A 294 8.68 -2.82 16.00
C ALA A 294 7.58 -3.85 16.30
N LYS A 295 7.93 -5.14 16.21
CA LYS A 295 7.07 -6.29 16.51
C LYS A 295 5.87 -6.51 15.58
N GLN A 296 5.81 -5.82 14.44
CA GLN A 296 4.84 -6.11 13.38
C GLN A 296 5.51 -6.90 12.26
N HIS A 297 5.37 -8.23 12.31
CA HIS A 297 6.02 -9.12 11.36
C HIS A 297 4.98 -9.81 10.50
N LEU A 298 4.94 -9.44 9.21
CA LEU A 298 4.12 -10.10 8.20
C LEU A 298 4.96 -11.13 7.46
N TYR A 299 4.54 -12.39 7.52
CA TYR A 299 5.31 -13.51 6.97
C TYR A 299 5.45 -13.39 5.46
N ASP A 300 4.33 -13.23 4.76
CA ASP A 300 4.26 -13.08 3.31
C ASP A 300 5.03 -11.84 2.85
N TYR A 301 4.93 -10.71 3.56
CA TYR A 301 5.67 -9.50 3.21
C TYR A 301 7.18 -9.69 3.31
N SER A 302 7.66 -10.40 4.34
CA SER A 302 9.10 -10.61 4.54
C SER A 302 9.79 -11.22 3.32
N PHE A 303 9.10 -12.09 2.58
CA PHE A 303 9.64 -12.69 1.36
C PHE A 303 9.59 -11.78 0.14
N LEU A 304 8.62 -10.88 0.08
CA LEU A 304 8.51 -9.93 -1.02
C LEU A 304 9.74 -9.01 -1.10
N PHE A 305 10.47 -8.80 0.00
CA PHE A 305 11.76 -8.09 -0.03
C PHE A 305 12.75 -8.71 -1.03
N GLY A 306 12.90 -10.03 -1.01
CA GLY A 306 13.81 -10.73 -1.93
C GLY A 306 13.32 -10.71 -3.38
N VAL A 307 12.00 -10.76 -3.57
CA VAL A 307 11.37 -10.65 -4.90
C VAL A 307 11.59 -9.26 -5.48
N THR A 308 11.31 -8.20 -4.70
CA THR A 308 11.57 -6.82 -5.07
C THR A 308 13.05 -6.58 -5.37
N LEU A 309 13.97 -7.12 -4.57
CA LEU A 309 15.41 -6.98 -4.80
C LEU A 309 15.85 -7.64 -6.12
N LYS A 310 15.27 -8.80 -6.44
CA LYS A 310 15.51 -9.50 -7.70
C LYS A 310 14.99 -8.71 -8.90
N ASP A 311 13.76 -8.22 -8.84
CA ASP A 311 13.19 -7.41 -9.93
C ASP A 311 13.97 -6.09 -10.08
N TYR A 312 14.36 -5.45 -8.97
CA TYR A 312 15.22 -4.27 -8.98
C TYR A 312 16.57 -4.53 -9.67
N LEU A 313 17.24 -5.65 -9.35
CA LEU A 313 18.49 -6.04 -10.00
C LEU A 313 18.31 -6.25 -11.51
N GLN A 314 17.21 -6.90 -11.91
CA GLN A 314 16.92 -7.16 -13.33
C GLN A 314 16.72 -5.87 -14.13
N GLU A 315 16.03 -4.89 -13.55
CA GLU A 315 15.73 -3.62 -14.23
C GLU A 315 16.90 -2.63 -14.24
N THR A 316 17.78 -2.68 -13.23
CA THR A 316 18.84 -1.69 -13.05
C THR A 316 20.24 -2.19 -13.35
N GLY A 317 20.48 -3.50 -13.21
CA GLY A 317 21.83 -4.06 -13.18
C GLY A 317 22.67 -3.65 -11.95
N ASP A 318 22.08 -3.00 -10.92
CA ASP A 318 22.78 -2.59 -9.70
C ASP A 318 23.09 -3.81 -8.81
N ARG A 319 24.15 -4.51 -9.20
CA ARG A 319 24.67 -5.68 -8.51
C ARG A 319 25.22 -5.34 -7.14
N GLU A 320 25.78 -4.15 -6.94
CA GLU A 320 26.30 -3.73 -5.64
C GLU A 320 25.19 -3.73 -4.59
N THR A 321 24.05 -3.11 -4.91
CA THR A 321 22.89 -3.09 -3.99
C THR A 321 22.34 -4.49 -3.74
N ALA A 322 22.24 -5.31 -4.77
CA ALA A 322 21.74 -6.68 -4.62
C ALA A 322 22.68 -7.56 -3.77
N GLU A 323 23.99 -7.41 -3.91
CA GLU A 323 24.98 -8.13 -3.09
C GLU A 323 25.00 -7.62 -1.64
N ASP A 324 24.88 -6.30 -1.43
CA ASP A 324 24.84 -5.68 -0.10
C ASP A 324 23.61 -6.14 0.70
N LEU A 325 22.46 -6.29 0.02
CA LEU A 325 21.19 -6.68 0.65
C LEU A 325 20.91 -8.20 0.61
N TRP A 326 21.72 -8.99 -0.08
CA TRP A 326 21.60 -10.46 -0.11
C TRP A 326 21.55 -11.13 1.29
N PRO A 327 22.33 -10.68 2.30
CA PRO A 327 22.22 -11.22 3.66
C PRO A 327 20.82 -11.06 4.29
N VAL A 328 20.05 -10.06 3.89
CA VAL A 328 18.66 -9.84 4.35
C VAL A 328 17.73 -10.91 3.79
N VAL A 329 17.86 -11.21 2.49
CA VAL A 329 17.07 -12.25 1.80
C VAL A 329 17.30 -13.61 2.44
N LYS A 330 18.57 -14.00 2.64
CA LYS A 330 18.90 -15.27 3.32
C LYS A 330 18.31 -15.36 4.71
N LYS A 331 18.27 -14.25 5.45
CA LYS A 331 17.72 -14.26 6.81
C LYS A 331 16.21 -14.43 6.87
N GLN A 332 15.48 -13.87 5.91
CA GLN A 332 14.04 -14.11 5.81
C GLN A 332 13.78 -15.58 5.43
N LEU A 333 14.61 -16.14 4.54
CA LEU A 333 14.56 -17.55 4.15
C LEU A 333 14.77 -18.51 5.33
N GLU A 334 15.70 -18.21 6.24
CA GLU A 334 15.91 -18.99 7.48
C GLU A 334 14.64 -19.10 8.33
N SER A 335 13.81 -18.04 8.36
CA SER A 335 12.55 -18.05 9.11
C SER A 335 11.56 -19.08 8.55
N ALA A 336 11.58 -19.34 7.24
CA ALA A 336 10.74 -20.36 6.62
C ALA A 336 11.12 -21.78 7.04
N TYR A 337 12.42 -22.06 7.16
CA TYR A 337 12.93 -23.40 7.50
C TYR A 337 12.43 -23.90 8.86
N GLN A 338 12.11 -22.99 9.78
CA GLN A 338 11.61 -23.32 11.11
C GLN A 338 10.22 -23.95 11.11
N TYR A 339 9.45 -23.73 10.02
CA TYR A 339 8.10 -24.24 9.85
C TYR A 339 8.01 -25.32 8.78
N LEU A 340 9.12 -25.66 8.11
CA LEU A 340 9.14 -26.73 7.11
C LEU A 340 9.16 -28.10 7.80
N GLN A 341 8.18 -28.94 7.49
CA GLN A 341 8.04 -30.27 8.07
C GLN A 341 8.79 -31.35 7.27
N ASP A 342 9.01 -32.51 7.90
CA ASP A 342 9.70 -33.65 7.30
C ASP A 342 8.98 -34.20 6.06
N ASP A 343 7.66 -34.08 5.97
CA ASP A 343 6.87 -34.49 4.79
C ASP A 343 6.92 -33.46 3.65
N GLY A 344 7.52 -32.29 3.90
CA GLY A 344 7.62 -31.17 2.96
C GLY A 344 6.47 -30.17 3.01
N THR A 345 5.49 -30.33 3.92
CA THR A 345 4.46 -29.32 4.17
C THR A 345 4.95 -28.23 5.12
N MET A 346 4.19 -27.14 5.22
CA MET A 346 4.51 -26.01 6.10
C MET A 346 3.60 -26.06 7.34
N ASP A 347 4.14 -25.88 8.53
CA ASP A 347 3.42 -25.84 9.81
C ASP A 347 2.70 -24.49 9.99
N TYR A 348 1.51 -24.38 9.39
CA TYR A 348 0.68 -23.18 9.43
C TYR A 348 0.19 -22.84 10.85
N GLU A 349 -0.17 -23.84 11.67
CA GLU A 349 -0.67 -23.59 13.02
C GLU A 349 0.41 -22.96 13.90
N ARG A 350 1.66 -23.43 13.80
CA ARG A 350 2.77 -22.82 14.53
C ARG A 350 3.09 -21.44 13.99
N ALA A 351 3.22 -21.30 12.68
CA ALA A 351 3.56 -20.01 12.07
C ALA A 351 2.52 -18.92 12.38
N SER A 352 1.22 -19.25 12.33
CA SER A 352 0.12 -18.29 12.61
C SER A 352 0.05 -17.81 14.06
N ARG A 353 0.72 -18.49 15.01
CA ARG A 353 0.87 -18.00 16.39
C ARG A 353 2.04 -17.03 16.55
N GLU A 354 3.02 -17.07 15.65
CA GLU A 354 4.26 -16.31 15.75
C GLU A 354 4.34 -15.15 14.74
N TRP A 355 3.56 -15.23 13.66
CA TRP A 355 3.53 -14.26 12.57
C TRP A 355 2.10 -13.80 12.28
N TRP A 356 1.98 -12.55 11.83
CA TRP A 356 0.81 -12.15 11.08
C TRP A 356 0.95 -12.70 9.65
N ILE A 357 0.02 -13.55 9.26
CA ILE A 357 -0.07 -14.06 7.88
C ILE A 357 -1.21 -13.29 7.21
N PHE A 358 -0.89 -12.36 6.31
CA PHE A 358 -1.83 -11.34 5.84
C PHE A 358 -2.62 -11.79 4.60
N PHE A 359 -1.95 -11.85 3.44
CA PHE A 359 -2.49 -12.09 2.09
C PHE A 359 -3.54 -11.10 1.56
N ASP A 360 -4.53 -10.71 2.36
CA ASP A 360 -5.66 -9.89 1.90
C ASP A 360 -6.51 -9.37 3.07
N TRP A 361 -7.23 -8.27 2.82
CA TRP A 361 -8.31 -7.77 3.69
C TRP A 361 -9.62 -8.51 3.41
N LYS A 362 -9.63 -9.81 3.72
CA LYS A 362 -10.83 -10.65 3.59
C LYS A 362 -11.15 -11.37 4.89
N ASP A 363 -12.29 -11.02 5.48
CA ASP A 363 -12.80 -11.70 6.66
C ASP A 363 -13.04 -13.18 6.38
N GLY A 364 -12.65 -14.02 7.34
CA GLY A 364 -12.79 -15.47 7.25
C GLY A 364 -11.85 -16.16 6.27
N LEU A 365 -10.87 -15.47 5.68
CA LEU A 365 -9.86 -16.11 4.82
C LEU A 365 -8.96 -17.05 5.65
N HIS A 366 -9.06 -18.34 5.37
CA HIS A 366 -8.14 -19.35 5.87
C HIS A 366 -6.90 -19.44 4.96
N ARG A 367 -5.71 -19.49 5.58
CA ARG A 367 -4.44 -19.19 4.87
C ARG A 367 -3.46 -20.36 4.77
N GLU A 368 -3.79 -21.56 5.26
CA GLU A 368 -2.88 -22.72 5.24
C GLU A 368 -2.30 -23.00 3.84
N VAL A 369 -3.17 -23.10 2.84
CA VAL A 369 -2.78 -23.45 1.46
C VAL A 369 -1.98 -22.32 0.82
N ALA A 370 -2.45 -21.07 0.98
CA ALA A 370 -1.74 -19.89 0.48
C ALA A 370 -0.35 -19.73 1.14
N PHE A 371 -0.25 -19.99 2.44
CA PHE A 371 1.00 -19.97 3.22
C PHE A 371 2.03 -20.98 2.69
N HIS A 372 1.58 -22.18 2.30
CA HIS A 372 2.45 -23.14 1.63
C HIS A 372 2.89 -22.62 0.25
N GLY A 373 1.94 -22.14 -0.56
CA GLY A 373 2.20 -21.64 -1.92
C GLY A 373 3.19 -20.47 -1.96
N VAL A 374 3.00 -19.45 -1.11
CA VAL A 374 3.89 -18.28 -1.03
C VAL A 374 5.31 -18.68 -0.61
N THR A 375 5.47 -19.69 0.23
CA THR A 375 6.79 -20.17 0.64
C THR A 375 7.51 -20.85 -0.53
N VAL A 376 6.81 -21.67 -1.31
CA VAL A 376 7.37 -22.27 -2.54
C VAL A 376 7.74 -21.20 -3.57
N PHE A 377 6.88 -20.21 -3.75
CA PHE A 377 7.14 -19.04 -4.59
C PHE A 377 8.41 -18.31 -4.12
N ALA A 378 8.49 -17.93 -2.85
CA ALA A 378 9.64 -17.23 -2.27
C ALA A 378 10.95 -18.00 -2.44
N PHE A 379 10.95 -19.33 -2.24
CA PHE A 379 12.13 -20.16 -2.42
C PHE A 379 12.59 -20.17 -3.88
N LYS A 380 11.64 -20.22 -4.82
CA LYS A 380 11.94 -20.15 -6.26
C LYS A 380 12.55 -18.79 -6.63
N GLU A 381 11.90 -17.69 -6.25
CA GLU A 381 12.39 -16.34 -6.56
C GLU A 381 13.75 -16.05 -5.91
N THR A 382 13.99 -16.55 -4.69
CA THR A 382 15.29 -16.45 -4.01
C THR A 382 16.38 -17.23 -4.75
N TYR A 383 16.06 -18.41 -5.28
CA TYR A 383 17.02 -19.19 -6.06
C TYR A 383 17.36 -18.51 -7.40
N GLU A 384 16.39 -17.87 -8.05
CA GLU A 384 16.66 -17.07 -9.26
C GLU A 384 17.53 -15.85 -8.94
N LEU A 385 17.28 -15.15 -7.82
CA LEU A 385 18.18 -14.09 -7.35
C LEU A 385 19.61 -14.61 -7.10
N ALA A 386 19.73 -15.78 -6.46
CA ALA A 386 21.03 -16.40 -6.23
C ALA A 386 21.78 -16.65 -7.54
N LYS A 387 21.11 -17.12 -8.60
CA LYS A 387 21.71 -17.28 -9.94
C LYS A 387 22.19 -15.96 -10.52
N LEU A 388 21.37 -14.91 -10.45
CA LEU A 388 21.76 -13.57 -10.94
C LEU A 388 23.01 -13.04 -10.22
N LEU A 389 23.19 -13.42 -8.96
CA LEU A 389 24.33 -13.04 -8.13
C LEU A 389 25.51 -14.03 -8.17
N ASN A 390 25.38 -15.18 -8.85
CA ASN A 390 26.33 -16.30 -8.79
C ASN A 390 26.57 -16.83 -7.34
N LYS A 391 25.49 -16.97 -6.58
CA LYS A 391 25.46 -17.34 -5.15
C LYS A 391 24.64 -18.61 -4.87
N GLU A 392 24.38 -19.43 -5.88
CA GLU A 392 23.58 -20.66 -5.76
C GLU A 392 24.13 -21.61 -4.69
N ASN A 393 25.46 -21.64 -4.52
CA ASN A 393 26.12 -22.46 -3.50
C ASN A 393 25.71 -22.08 -2.06
N GLU A 394 25.31 -20.82 -1.81
CA GLU A 394 24.86 -20.37 -0.49
C GLU A 394 23.43 -20.85 -0.16
N VAL A 395 22.69 -21.33 -1.17
CA VAL A 395 21.29 -21.78 -1.07
C VAL A 395 21.06 -23.10 -1.83
N ALA A 396 22.09 -23.95 -1.93
CA ALA A 396 22.09 -25.16 -2.76
C ALA A 396 20.98 -26.18 -2.40
N GLN A 397 20.42 -26.10 -1.20
CA GLN A 397 19.28 -26.90 -0.74
C GLN A 397 17.97 -26.54 -1.44
N LEU A 398 17.80 -25.30 -1.93
CA LEU A 398 16.51 -24.79 -2.39
C LEU A 398 15.88 -25.61 -3.51
N PRO A 399 16.59 -25.99 -4.60
CA PRO A 399 15.97 -26.81 -5.65
C PRO A 399 15.38 -28.12 -5.14
N GLY A 400 16.08 -28.78 -4.21
CA GLY A 400 15.61 -30.01 -3.57
C GLY A 400 14.39 -29.79 -2.68
N LEU A 401 14.41 -28.73 -1.87
CA LEU A 401 13.28 -28.36 -1.00
C LEU A 401 12.05 -27.96 -1.82
N ILE A 402 12.21 -27.13 -2.86
CA ILE A 402 11.11 -26.75 -3.76
C ILE A 402 10.46 -28.00 -4.35
N LYS A 403 11.25 -28.95 -4.88
CA LYS A 403 10.71 -30.21 -5.43
C LYS A 403 9.94 -31.02 -4.37
N LYS A 404 10.47 -31.10 -3.15
CA LYS A 404 9.83 -31.79 -2.01
C LYS A 404 8.51 -31.13 -1.64
N MET A 405 8.49 -29.82 -1.49
CA MET A 405 7.30 -29.03 -1.13
C MET A 405 6.21 -29.12 -2.21
N LYS A 406 6.58 -28.97 -3.49
CA LYS A 406 5.63 -29.17 -4.62
C LYS A 406 4.98 -30.55 -4.56
N LYS A 407 5.76 -31.61 -4.29
CA LYS A 407 5.23 -32.98 -4.13
C LYS A 407 4.30 -33.09 -2.93
N ALA A 408 4.66 -32.48 -1.81
CA ALA A 408 3.85 -32.46 -0.59
C ALA A 408 2.50 -31.75 -0.83
N ALA A 409 2.51 -30.56 -1.43
CA ALA A 409 1.30 -29.83 -1.80
C ALA A 409 0.37 -30.65 -2.70
N ARG A 410 0.90 -31.30 -3.74
CA ARG A 410 0.11 -32.17 -4.62
C ARG A 410 -0.48 -33.37 -3.90
N LYS A 411 0.24 -33.95 -2.94
CA LYS A 411 -0.25 -35.09 -2.16
C LYS A 411 -1.33 -34.69 -1.14
N HIS A 412 -1.20 -33.51 -0.56
CA HIS A 412 -1.93 -33.14 0.65
C HIS A 412 -3.04 -32.12 0.44
N PHE A 413 -2.94 -31.26 -0.57
CA PHE A 413 -3.89 -30.18 -0.80
C PHE A 413 -4.66 -30.32 -2.11
N TYR A 414 -4.08 -30.94 -3.14
CA TYR A 414 -4.73 -31.05 -4.46
C TYR A 414 -5.80 -32.14 -4.50
N ASN A 415 -7.02 -31.76 -4.87
CA ASN A 415 -8.12 -32.68 -5.12
C ASN A 415 -8.28 -32.92 -6.64
N PRO A 416 -7.96 -34.11 -7.18
CA PRO A 416 -8.04 -34.36 -8.62
C PRO A 416 -9.47 -34.37 -9.17
N LYS A 417 -10.49 -34.61 -8.33
CA LYS A 417 -11.90 -34.61 -8.75
C LYS A 417 -12.43 -33.21 -9.01
N THR A 418 -12.07 -32.24 -8.17
CA THR A 418 -12.48 -30.84 -8.34
C THR A 418 -11.46 -30.03 -9.15
N GLY A 419 -10.18 -30.41 -9.10
CA GLY A 419 -9.07 -29.64 -9.65
C GLY A 419 -8.64 -28.47 -8.76
N LEU A 420 -9.08 -28.42 -7.51
CA LEU A 420 -8.81 -27.34 -6.55
C LEU A 420 -7.82 -27.79 -5.47
N PHE A 421 -7.14 -26.82 -4.88
CA PHE A 421 -6.32 -26.98 -3.68
C PHE A 421 -7.09 -26.54 -2.44
N THR A 422 -7.23 -27.42 -1.45
CA THR A 422 -7.89 -27.17 -0.16
C THR A 422 -6.99 -27.62 0.99
N GLY A 423 -7.13 -27.00 2.15
CA GLY A 423 -6.28 -27.28 3.32
C GLY A 423 -6.60 -28.62 3.99
N LYS A 424 -5.71 -29.06 4.87
CA LYS A 424 -5.98 -30.20 5.79
C LYS A 424 -6.72 -29.73 7.03
N LEU A 425 -6.42 -28.52 7.48
CA LEU A 425 -6.98 -27.92 8.69
C LEU A 425 -8.34 -27.28 8.40
N ASN A 426 -8.55 -26.88 7.16
CA ASN A 426 -9.76 -26.23 6.69
C ASN A 426 -9.96 -26.48 5.20
N ASP A 427 -11.16 -26.90 4.81
CA ASP A 427 -11.52 -27.26 3.44
C ASP A 427 -12.03 -26.07 2.60
N GLN A 428 -11.96 -24.84 3.12
CA GLN A 428 -12.35 -23.63 2.41
C GLN A 428 -11.62 -23.53 1.05
N VAL A 429 -12.41 -23.37 0.01
CA VAL A 429 -11.92 -22.99 -1.31
C VAL A 429 -11.77 -21.48 -1.36
N SER A 430 -10.55 -20.99 -1.57
CA SER A 430 -10.29 -19.55 -1.72
C SER A 430 -9.46 -19.26 -2.96
N TYR A 431 -9.63 -18.04 -3.50
CA TYR A 431 -8.78 -17.52 -4.57
C TYR A 431 -7.31 -17.50 -4.14
N ALA A 432 -7.01 -16.99 -2.94
CA ALA A 432 -5.66 -16.93 -2.40
C ALA A 432 -4.95 -18.29 -2.45
N SER A 433 -5.66 -19.36 -2.07
CA SER A 433 -5.13 -20.73 -2.11
C SER A 433 -4.71 -21.15 -3.51
N GLN A 434 -5.54 -20.91 -4.53
CA GLN A 434 -5.24 -21.33 -5.90
C GLN A 434 -4.14 -20.45 -6.51
N ILE A 435 -4.24 -19.14 -6.30
CA ILE A 435 -3.28 -18.14 -6.78
C ILE A 435 -1.87 -18.50 -6.33
N TRP A 436 -1.64 -18.66 -5.03
CA TRP A 436 -0.30 -18.93 -4.51
C TRP A 436 0.22 -20.32 -4.86
N MET A 437 -0.66 -21.30 -5.06
CA MET A 437 -0.27 -22.60 -5.62
C MET A 437 0.21 -22.48 -7.08
N ILE A 438 -0.46 -21.66 -7.89
CA ILE A 438 -0.09 -21.38 -9.28
C ILE A 438 1.21 -20.58 -9.37
N LEU A 439 1.35 -19.51 -8.59
CA LEU A 439 2.57 -18.68 -8.57
C LEU A 439 3.80 -19.47 -8.07
N GLY A 440 3.57 -20.41 -7.14
CA GLY A 440 4.54 -21.42 -6.72
C GLY A 440 4.81 -22.52 -7.76
N GLU A 441 4.13 -22.51 -8.91
CA GLU A 441 4.26 -23.50 -10.00
C GLU A 441 4.08 -24.95 -9.53
N ILE A 442 3.09 -25.18 -8.67
CA ILE A 442 2.73 -26.51 -8.14
C ILE A 442 1.80 -27.28 -9.09
N PRO A 443 0.72 -26.67 -9.64
CA PRO A 443 -0.07 -27.31 -10.70
C PRO A 443 0.65 -27.22 -12.06
N THR A 444 0.33 -28.15 -12.95
CA THR A 444 0.60 -27.97 -14.39
C THR A 444 -0.25 -26.84 -14.95
N GLN A 445 0.10 -26.27 -16.10
CA GLN A 445 -0.68 -25.20 -16.73
C GLN A 445 -2.17 -25.60 -16.93
N LYS A 446 -2.45 -26.83 -17.37
CA LYS A 446 -3.83 -27.33 -17.52
C LYS A 446 -4.59 -27.43 -16.20
N GLU A 447 -3.91 -27.87 -15.14
CA GLU A 447 -4.50 -27.92 -13.79
C GLU A 447 -4.76 -26.51 -13.25
N ALA A 448 -3.83 -25.57 -13.49
CA ALA A 448 -4.00 -24.16 -13.12
C ALA A 448 -5.23 -23.56 -13.80
N GLN A 449 -5.36 -23.71 -15.13
CA GLN A 449 -6.54 -23.28 -15.89
C GLN A 449 -7.83 -23.90 -15.36
N ARG A 450 -7.81 -25.20 -15.04
CA ARG A 450 -8.97 -25.90 -14.46
C ARG A 450 -9.35 -25.31 -13.10
N SER A 451 -8.37 -25.05 -12.23
CA SER A 451 -8.61 -24.49 -10.89
C SER A 451 -9.20 -23.07 -10.97
N LEU A 452 -8.66 -22.20 -11.82
CA LEU A 452 -9.14 -20.83 -11.99
C LEU A 452 -10.55 -20.78 -12.59
N LYS A 453 -10.87 -21.68 -13.54
CA LYS A 453 -12.24 -21.81 -14.07
C LYS A 453 -13.21 -22.35 -13.02
N ALA A 454 -12.79 -23.33 -12.22
CA ALA A 454 -13.62 -23.90 -11.16
C ALA A 454 -13.97 -22.88 -10.06
N LEU A 455 -13.11 -21.90 -9.77
CA LEU A 455 -13.39 -20.84 -8.79
C LEU A 455 -14.68 -20.06 -9.12
N LYS A 456 -14.96 -19.82 -10.41
CA LYS A 456 -16.14 -19.05 -10.85
C LYS A 456 -17.47 -19.79 -10.64
N THR A 457 -17.44 -21.12 -10.53
CA THR A 457 -18.64 -21.97 -10.46
C THR A 457 -18.77 -22.70 -9.12
N THR A 458 -17.76 -22.64 -8.27
CA THR A 458 -17.78 -23.31 -6.96
C THR A 458 -18.57 -22.45 -5.97
N GLU A 459 -19.48 -23.07 -5.23
CA GLU A 459 -20.26 -22.38 -4.19
C GLU A 459 -19.38 -22.01 -3.00
N ASN A 460 -19.73 -20.92 -2.31
CA ASN A 460 -19.08 -20.46 -1.07
C ASN A 460 -17.56 -20.23 -1.18
N VAL A 461 -17.07 -19.86 -2.36
CA VAL A 461 -15.66 -19.52 -2.55
C VAL A 461 -15.32 -18.21 -1.84
N CYS A 462 -14.21 -18.20 -1.10
CA CYS A 462 -13.64 -17.00 -0.52
C CYS A 462 -12.92 -16.19 -1.63
N THR A 463 -13.56 -15.10 -2.05
CA THR A 463 -13.07 -14.17 -3.07
C THR A 463 -12.02 -13.20 -2.52
N PRO A 464 -11.22 -12.55 -3.39
CA PRO A 464 -10.41 -11.41 -2.97
C PRO A 464 -11.25 -10.32 -2.29
N GLY A 465 -10.65 -9.63 -1.32
CA GLY A 465 -11.22 -8.53 -0.54
C GLY A 465 -10.67 -7.15 -0.93
N ALA A 466 -9.45 -7.08 -1.47
CA ALA A 466 -8.83 -5.84 -1.94
C ALA A 466 -8.15 -6.01 -3.31
N PRO A 467 -7.88 -4.90 -4.03
CA PRO A 467 -7.11 -4.93 -5.27
C PRO A 467 -5.73 -5.59 -5.13
N TYR A 468 -5.15 -5.57 -3.93
CA TYR A 468 -3.89 -6.27 -3.60
C TYR A 468 -3.91 -7.74 -4.02
N LEU A 469 -4.93 -8.52 -3.62
CA LEU A 469 -5.00 -9.93 -4.02
C LEU A 469 -5.45 -10.10 -5.48
N PHE A 470 -6.23 -9.15 -6.02
CA PHE A 470 -6.56 -9.14 -7.45
C PHE A 470 -5.32 -9.02 -8.34
N HIS A 471 -4.28 -8.27 -7.95
CA HIS A 471 -3.01 -8.26 -8.67
C HIS A 471 -2.47 -9.68 -8.92
N TYR A 472 -2.34 -10.47 -7.85
CA TYR A 472 -1.83 -11.83 -7.93
C TYR A 472 -2.78 -12.77 -8.69
N TYR A 473 -4.09 -12.50 -8.67
CA TYR A 473 -5.06 -13.22 -9.51
C TYR A 473 -4.82 -12.97 -11.00
N ILE A 474 -4.60 -11.72 -11.41
CA ILE A 474 -4.25 -11.38 -12.80
C ILE A 474 -2.92 -12.05 -13.19
N GLU A 475 -1.90 -12.00 -12.31
CA GLU A 475 -0.63 -12.68 -12.55
C GLU A 475 -0.82 -14.20 -12.73
N ALA A 476 -1.65 -14.83 -11.89
CA ALA A 476 -1.95 -16.25 -11.98
C ALA A 476 -2.68 -16.61 -13.29
N LEU A 477 -3.62 -15.78 -13.77
CA LEU A 477 -4.29 -15.97 -15.05
C LEU A 477 -3.30 -15.92 -16.23
N ILE A 478 -2.43 -14.89 -16.26
CA ILE A 478 -1.42 -14.73 -17.31
C ILE A 478 -0.45 -15.92 -17.30
N LYS A 479 0.10 -16.29 -16.13
CA LYS A 479 1.00 -17.46 -15.99
C LYS A 479 0.32 -18.79 -16.35
N SER A 480 -1.00 -18.88 -16.21
CA SER A 480 -1.78 -20.05 -16.61
C SER A 480 -2.12 -20.09 -18.09
N GLY A 481 -1.68 -19.11 -18.89
CA GLY A 481 -2.02 -19.01 -20.32
C GLY A 481 -3.49 -18.67 -20.55
N MET A 482 -4.06 -17.80 -19.71
CA MET A 482 -5.44 -17.29 -19.80
C MET A 482 -5.47 -15.77 -20.05
N PRO A 483 -4.89 -15.29 -21.16
CA PRO A 483 -4.73 -13.86 -21.42
C PRO A 483 -6.07 -13.14 -21.59
N GLN A 484 -7.06 -13.78 -22.22
CA GLN A 484 -8.37 -13.17 -22.43
C GLN A 484 -9.13 -13.02 -21.10
N GLU A 485 -9.07 -14.02 -20.23
CA GLU A 485 -9.64 -13.92 -18.89
C GLU A 485 -8.93 -12.84 -18.07
N ALA A 486 -7.59 -12.76 -18.11
CA ALA A 486 -6.84 -11.67 -17.46
C ALA A 486 -7.27 -10.28 -17.95
N ARG A 487 -7.39 -10.11 -19.27
CA ARG A 487 -7.87 -8.87 -19.91
C ARG A 487 -9.26 -8.48 -19.42
N ASN A 488 -10.19 -9.44 -19.39
CA ASN A 488 -11.56 -9.20 -18.97
C ASN A 488 -11.63 -8.81 -17.48
N GLU A 489 -10.90 -9.51 -16.61
CA GLU A 489 -10.89 -9.22 -15.17
C GLU A 489 -10.28 -7.85 -14.87
N VAL A 490 -9.24 -7.43 -15.59
CA VAL A 490 -8.69 -6.07 -15.47
C VAL A 490 -9.72 -5.03 -15.89
N ALA A 491 -10.35 -5.22 -17.05
CA ALA A 491 -11.37 -4.31 -17.58
C ALA A 491 -12.62 -4.24 -16.68
N GLU A 492 -13.03 -5.34 -16.05
CA GLU A 492 -14.20 -5.39 -15.19
C GLU A 492 -13.91 -4.79 -13.81
N TYR A 493 -12.85 -5.24 -13.14
CA TYR A 493 -12.58 -4.84 -11.76
C TYR A 493 -12.09 -3.40 -11.66
N TRP A 494 -10.99 -3.05 -12.36
CA TRP A 494 -10.47 -1.68 -12.34
C TRP A 494 -11.31 -0.74 -13.19
N GLY A 495 -11.85 -1.21 -14.32
CA GLY A 495 -12.81 -0.43 -15.08
C GLY A 495 -14.06 -0.11 -14.28
N GLY A 496 -14.50 -0.98 -13.36
CA GLY A 496 -15.56 -0.66 -12.41
C GLY A 496 -15.28 0.62 -11.60
N MET A 497 -14.07 0.76 -11.05
CA MET A 497 -13.65 1.99 -10.36
C MET A 497 -13.62 3.21 -11.30
N ILE A 498 -13.17 3.04 -12.55
CA ILE A 498 -13.20 4.12 -13.56
C ILE A 498 -14.62 4.60 -13.84
N HIS A 499 -15.56 3.70 -14.09
CA HIS A 499 -16.98 4.05 -14.33
C HIS A 499 -17.62 4.72 -13.12
N LYS A 500 -17.08 4.47 -11.92
CA LYS A 500 -17.49 5.07 -10.66
C LYS A 500 -16.79 6.42 -10.36
N GLY A 501 -15.92 6.88 -11.25
CA GLY A 501 -15.31 8.21 -11.20
C GLY A 501 -13.98 8.26 -10.44
N ALA A 502 -13.27 7.15 -10.30
CA ALA A 502 -11.96 7.12 -9.66
C ALA A 502 -10.90 7.95 -10.43
N ASP A 503 -10.28 8.91 -9.75
CA ASP A 503 -9.09 9.63 -10.24
C ASP A 503 -7.78 8.92 -9.89
N THR A 504 -7.84 8.12 -8.81
CA THR A 504 -6.82 7.24 -8.24
C THR A 504 -7.51 5.95 -7.76
N PHE A 505 -6.80 4.83 -7.75
CA PHE A 505 -7.36 3.55 -7.31
C PHE A 505 -7.33 3.38 -5.80
N TRP A 506 -8.35 2.68 -5.30
CA TRP A 506 -8.69 2.64 -3.89
C TRP A 506 -8.06 1.47 -3.16
N GLU A 507 -7.83 1.62 -1.85
CA GLU A 507 -7.30 0.58 -0.98
C GLU A 507 -8.22 -0.64 -0.90
N VAL A 508 -9.53 -0.38 -0.79
CA VAL A 508 -10.59 -1.37 -0.60
C VAL A 508 -11.66 -1.12 -1.64
N TYR A 509 -12.00 -2.16 -2.41
CA TYR A 509 -13.06 -2.09 -3.40
C TYR A 509 -13.72 -3.45 -3.57
N ASP A 510 -15.00 -3.51 -3.17
CA ASP A 510 -15.91 -4.60 -3.50
C ASP A 510 -17.04 -4.04 -4.38
N PRO A 511 -17.14 -4.46 -5.66
CA PRO A 511 -18.23 -4.03 -6.54
C PRO A 511 -19.64 -4.30 -6.00
N LYS A 512 -19.78 -5.19 -5.01
CA LYS A 512 -21.05 -5.52 -4.35
C LYS A 512 -21.27 -4.78 -3.02
N ASN A 513 -20.23 -4.11 -2.50
CA ASN A 513 -20.29 -3.36 -1.26
C ASN A 513 -19.32 -2.17 -1.29
N GLU A 514 -19.77 -1.07 -1.87
CA GLU A 514 -18.97 0.16 -2.02
C GLU A 514 -18.63 0.86 -0.69
N PHE A 515 -19.32 0.49 0.40
CA PHE A 515 -19.09 1.00 1.75
C PHE A 515 -18.19 0.08 2.61
N LEU A 516 -17.62 -0.97 2.01
CA LEU A 516 -16.74 -1.90 2.72
C LEU A 516 -15.54 -1.17 3.34
N SER A 517 -15.30 -1.41 4.62
CA SER A 517 -14.13 -0.88 5.33
C SER A 517 -13.67 -1.90 6.38
N PRO A 518 -12.41 -2.39 6.31
CA PRO A 518 -11.82 -3.20 7.38
C PRO A 518 -11.61 -2.38 8.67
N TYR A 519 -11.81 -1.06 8.58
CA TYR A 519 -11.64 -0.10 9.68
C TYR A 519 -12.98 0.35 10.25
N ASN A 520 -14.10 -0.29 9.90
CA ASN A 520 -15.46 0.04 10.36
C ASN A 520 -15.96 1.45 10.00
N PHE A 521 -15.24 2.20 9.16
CA PHE A 521 -15.64 3.54 8.76
C PHE A 521 -15.03 3.92 7.40
N PHE A 522 -15.81 3.79 6.33
CA PHE A 522 -15.31 3.98 4.95
C PHE A 522 -14.65 5.34 4.67
N PRO A 523 -14.96 6.48 5.32
CA PRO A 523 -14.18 7.71 5.11
C PRO A 523 -12.70 7.59 5.52
N VAL A 524 -12.34 6.63 6.37
CA VAL A 524 -10.94 6.40 6.77
C VAL A 524 -10.16 5.48 5.82
N ASN A 525 -10.85 4.80 4.89
CA ASN A 525 -10.18 4.06 3.81
C ASN A 525 -9.35 5.05 2.96
N SER A 526 -8.26 4.59 2.36
CA SER A 526 -7.54 5.39 1.37
C SER A 526 -8.18 5.25 -0.02
N TYR A 527 -8.50 6.38 -0.66
CA TYR A 527 -8.95 6.42 -2.06
C TYR A 527 -7.82 6.78 -3.03
N CYS A 528 -6.58 6.80 -2.55
CA CYS A 528 -5.36 6.70 -3.34
C CYS A 528 -4.45 5.68 -2.66
N HIS A 529 -4.40 4.44 -3.16
CA HIS A 529 -3.58 3.39 -2.55
C HIS A 529 -2.77 2.63 -3.58
N ALA A 530 -1.47 2.64 -3.39
CA ALA A 530 -0.51 2.31 -4.43
C ALA A 530 -0.53 0.83 -4.82
N TRP A 531 -0.88 -0.07 -3.90
CA TRP A 531 -1.04 -1.48 -4.22
C TRP A 531 -2.09 -1.79 -5.30
N SER A 532 -2.97 -0.82 -5.60
CA SER A 532 -4.06 -0.94 -6.55
C SER A 532 -3.68 -0.42 -7.94
N CYS A 533 -2.47 0.15 -8.11
CA CYS A 533 -2.01 0.74 -9.36
C CYS A 533 -1.35 -0.25 -10.33
N THR A 534 -1.26 -1.54 -9.97
CA THR A 534 -0.56 -2.54 -10.79
C THR A 534 -1.14 -2.85 -12.17
N PRO A 535 -2.36 -2.44 -12.59
CA PRO A 535 -2.73 -2.54 -14.00
C PRO A 535 -1.75 -1.86 -14.96
N THR A 536 -1.10 -0.75 -14.58
CA THR A 536 -0.07 -0.13 -15.43
C THR A 536 1.07 -1.10 -15.75
N TYR A 537 1.48 -1.91 -14.77
CA TYR A 537 2.47 -2.97 -14.97
C TYR A 537 1.99 -3.99 -16.00
N PHE A 538 0.76 -4.50 -15.86
CA PHE A 538 0.24 -5.50 -16.79
C PHE A 538 0.07 -4.95 -18.22
N ILE A 539 -0.54 -3.77 -18.35
CA ILE A 539 -0.84 -3.13 -19.64
C ILE A 539 0.45 -2.85 -20.43
N ARG A 540 1.52 -2.46 -19.73
CA ARG A 540 2.78 -2.06 -20.34
C ARG A 540 3.73 -3.25 -20.56
N LYS A 541 3.67 -4.27 -19.70
CA LYS A 541 4.48 -5.49 -19.83
C LYS A 541 3.94 -6.48 -20.86
N TYR A 542 2.62 -6.55 -21.02
CA TYR A 542 1.94 -7.50 -21.91
C TYR A 542 1.10 -6.77 -22.96
N PRO A 543 1.71 -5.97 -23.87
CA PRO A 543 0.98 -5.21 -24.87
C PRO A 543 0.09 -6.11 -25.75
N GLU A 544 0.49 -7.34 -26.03
CA GLU A 544 -0.28 -8.33 -26.80
C GLU A 544 -1.59 -8.76 -26.09
N ILE A 545 -1.68 -8.57 -24.78
CA ILE A 545 -2.88 -8.89 -24.00
C ILE A 545 -3.77 -7.64 -23.86
N PHE A 546 -3.19 -6.45 -23.68
CA PHE A 546 -3.92 -5.27 -23.21
C PHE A 546 -4.02 -4.12 -24.23
N GLN A 547 -3.12 -4.04 -25.20
CA GLN A 547 -3.04 -2.93 -26.15
C GLN A 547 -3.55 -3.26 -27.56
N GLU A 548 -3.77 -4.54 -27.85
CA GLU A 548 -4.37 -5.03 -29.10
C GLU A 548 -5.90 -5.14 -29.04
#